data_AF-A0A1S2FDC4-F1
#
_entry.id   AF-A0A1S2FDC4-F1
#
_cell.length_a   1.000
_cell.length_b   1.000
_cell.length_c   1.000
_cell.angle_alpha   90.00
_cell.angle_beta   90.00
_cell.angle_gamma   90.00
#
_symmetry.space_group_name_H-M   'P 1'
#
loop_
_entity.id
_entity.type
_entity.pdbx_description
1 polymer ?
#
loop_
_entity_poly.entity_id
_entity_poly.type
_entity_poly.pdbx_seq_one_letter_code
_entity_poly.pdbx_strand_id
1 'polypeptide(L)'
;MKKHQWIATLLSLVCTGLGMFYIGTPGMIIGGTLLMAFQGAALFIFFMTLGFLGLIIGPLVIGLHIIGLIIPVIYFNYRSPKKPMFDEKRKRQFASPWKIVLRTVIGLALFAGSIYAGYTWGSAPFMKTAAEKREVQEAAESYLEQKYNEPFKVTDVDYTWAIGSYNLKAHPVQSPELEFTLSSNEASPPSISNDTYLNLLWGQQLRDRLKPLLAELYPDQAFANAYVNSDIDTIERDYNQLANTDGNISQNISLIVFADLTADNLAQEKERVLELIRRLPSVTVPGETDLHIEYYGADLKTPDRVKKLEQDFDMKGKQSTHIFREFDITKITSTDDIEIRGLE
;
A
#
# COMPACT_ATOMS: atom_id res chain seq x y z
N MET A 1 -29.25 37.77 -22.58
CA MET A 1 -28.34 38.16 -21.48
C MET A 1 -28.45 37.27 -20.25
N LYS A 2 -29.63 37.05 -19.64
CA LYS A 2 -29.79 36.17 -18.46
C LYS A 2 -29.20 34.74 -18.65
N LYS A 3 -29.40 34.11 -19.82
CA LYS A 3 -28.79 32.81 -20.15
C LYS A 3 -27.26 32.80 -20.03
N HIS A 4 -26.59 33.84 -20.55
CA HIS A 4 -25.13 33.95 -20.51
C HIS A 4 -24.61 34.19 -19.09
N GLN A 5 -25.36 34.91 -18.26
CA GLN A 5 -25.06 35.07 -16.85
C GLN A 5 -25.08 33.72 -16.13
N TRP A 6 -26.17 32.95 -16.28
CA TRP A 6 -26.28 31.63 -15.68
C TRP A 6 -25.15 30.68 -16.10
N ILE A 7 -24.83 30.64 -17.40
CA ILE A 7 -23.75 29.78 -17.91
C ILE A 7 -22.38 30.22 -17.37
N ALA A 8 -22.07 31.52 -17.38
CA ALA A 8 -20.80 32.02 -16.87
C ALA A 8 -20.64 31.73 -15.37
N THR A 9 -21.69 31.91 -14.58
CA THR A 9 -21.68 31.60 -13.14
C THR A 9 -21.51 30.11 -12.91
N LEU A 10 -22.22 29.25 -13.65
CA LEU A 10 -22.05 27.80 -13.56
C LEU A 10 -20.62 27.38 -13.91
N LEU A 11 -20.04 27.93 -14.97
CA LEU A 11 -18.66 27.63 -15.36
C LEU A 11 -17.66 28.07 -14.29
N SER A 12 -17.84 29.24 -13.68
CA SER A 12 -17.01 29.69 -12.56
C SER A 12 -17.19 28.91 -11.27
N LEU A 13 -18.34 28.26 -11.07
CA LEU A 13 -18.57 27.38 -9.93
C LEU A 13 -17.78 26.09 -10.06
N VAL A 14 -17.70 25.53 -11.27
CA VAL A 14 -17.02 24.26 -11.56
C VAL A 14 -15.51 24.45 -11.73
N CYS A 15 -15.09 25.55 -12.37
CA CYS A 15 -13.68 25.83 -12.64
C CYS A 15 -13.37 27.31 -12.41
N THR A 16 -12.43 27.59 -11.50
CA THR A 16 -11.93 28.96 -11.25
C THR A 16 -11.58 29.68 -12.55
N GLY A 17 -12.10 30.89 -12.70
CA GLY A 17 -11.81 31.77 -13.84
C GLY A 17 -12.49 31.37 -15.16
N LEU A 18 -13.14 30.20 -15.25
CA LEU A 18 -13.72 29.72 -16.52
C LEU A 18 -14.93 30.56 -16.97
N GLY A 19 -15.73 31.08 -16.05
CA GLY A 19 -16.78 32.05 -16.37
C GLY A 19 -16.22 33.37 -16.95
N MET A 20 -14.98 33.74 -16.62
CA MET A 20 -14.32 34.90 -17.21
C MET A 20 -13.84 34.63 -18.63
N PHE A 21 -13.31 33.42 -18.90
CA PHE A 21 -13.06 32.96 -20.27
C PHE A 21 -14.35 32.92 -21.09
N TYR A 22 -15.44 32.43 -20.51
CA TYR A 22 -16.76 32.45 -21.15
C TYR A 22 -17.23 33.86 -21.49
N ILE A 23 -16.84 34.91 -20.75
CA ILE A 23 -17.12 36.32 -21.09
C ILE A 23 -16.15 36.84 -22.17
N GLY A 24 -14.86 36.53 -22.01
CA GLY A 24 -13.82 36.62 -23.02
C GLY A 24 -13.49 38.01 -23.55
N THR A 25 -13.66 39.04 -22.74
CA THR A 25 -12.96 40.31 -22.98
C THR A 25 -11.48 40.15 -22.57
N PRO A 26 -10.55 40.96 -23.10
CA PRO A 26 -9.12 40.81 -22.78
C PRO A 26 -8.83 40.78 -21.27
N GLY A 27 -9.43 41.71 -20.51
CA GLY A 27 -9.26 41.74 -19.05
C GLY A 27 -9.83 40.52 -18.32
N MET A 28 -10.93 39.93 -18.83
CA MET A 28 -11.52 38.72 -18.24
C MET A 28 -10.70 37.47 -18.57
N ILE A 29 -10.10 37.40 -19.76
CA ILE A 29 -9.17 36.32 -20.11
C ILE A 29 -7.93 36.41 -19.22
N ILE A 30 -7.32 37.60 -19.09
CA ILE A 30 -6.14 37.81 -18.24
C ILE A 30 -6.46 37.47 -16.78
N GLY A 31 -7.57 37.99 -16.24
CA GLY A 31 -8.00 37.70 -14.87
C GLY A 31 -8.27 36.21 -14.64
N GLY A 32 -8.96 35.55 -15.59
CA GLY A 32 -9.21 34.12 -15.55
C GLY A 32 -7.91 33.30 -15.53
N THR A 33 -6.96 33.64 -16.40
CA THR A 33 -5.63 33.00 -16.46
C THR A 33 -4.88 33.16 -15.14
N LEU A 34 -4.86 34.37 -14.57
CA LEU A 34 -4.17 34.62 -13.30
C LEU A 34 -4.76 33.79 -12.16
N LEU A 35 -6.10 33.71 -12.05
CA LEU A 35 -6.73 32.91 -11.01
C LEU A 35 -6.43 31.41 -11.16
N MET A 36 -6.43 30.88 -12.39
CA MET A 36 -6.04 29.49 -12.66
C MET A 36 -4.55 29.25 -12.32
N ALA A 37 -3.67 30.19 -12.66
CA ALA A 37 -2.24 30.10 -12.33
C ALA A 37 -2.01 30.12 -10.81
N PHE A 38 -2.67 31.01 -10.07
CA PHE A 38 -2.59 31.05 -8.61
C PHE A 38 -3.14 29.77 -7.97
N GLN A 39 -4.20 29.19 -8.52
CA GLN A 39 -4.71 27.91 -8.05
C GLN A 39 -3.71 26.77 -8.31
N GLY A 40 -3.10 26.71 -9.48
CA GLY A 40 -2.03 25.74 -9.78
C GLY A 40 -0.82 25.90 -8.85
N ALA A 41 -0.40 27.15 -8.57
CA ALA A 41 0.67 27.45 -7.63
C ALA A 41 0.31 27.05 -6.19
N ALA A 42 -0.93 27.26 -5.76
CA ALA A 42 -1.41 26.83 -4.46
C ALA A 42 -1.39 25.30 -4.31
N LEU A 43 -1.78 24.56 -5.35
CA LEU A 43 -1.66 23.10 -5.38
C LEU A 43 -0.21 22.64 -5.36
N PHE A 44 0.66 23.28 -6.13
CA PHE A 44 2.10 23.01 -6.08
C PHE A 44 2.63 23.13 -4.65
N ILE A 45 2.36 24.23 -3.95
CA ILE A 45 2.80 24.42 -2.55
C ILE A 45 2.15 23.38 -1.63
N PHE A 46 0.87 23.06 -1.83
CA PHE A 46 0.18 22.03 -1.06
C PHE A 46 0.89 20.68 -1.16
N PHE A 47 1.17 20.20 -2.38
CA PHE A 47 1.87 18.93 -2.57
C PHE A 47 3.34 18.99 -2.13
N MET A 48 4.05 20.08 -2.39
CA MET A 48 5.44 20.30 -1.93
C MET A 48 5.57 20.27 -0.41
N THR A 49 4.50 20.61 0.31
CA THR A 49 4.46 20.59 1.78
C THR A 49 3.68 19.39 2.32
N LEU A 50 3.30 18.45 1.45
CA LEU A 50 2.51 17.26 1.79
C LEU A 50 1.24 17.60 2.58
N GLY A 51 0.66 18.76 2.29
CA GLY A 51 -0.54 19.26 2.94
C GLY A 51 -0.33 19.94 4.28
N PHE A 52 0.90 20.06 4.80
CA PHE A 52 1.18 20.77 6.07
C PHE A 52 0.63 22.21 6.06
N LEU A 53 0.79 22.93 4.94
CA LEU A 53 0.24 24.27 4.78
C LEU A 53 -1.24 24.29 4.35
N GLY A 54 -1.92 23.14 4.33
CA GLY A 54 -3.31 23.01 3.88
C GLY A 54 -4.28 23.92 4.61
N LEU A 55 -4.07 24.18 5.90
CA LEU A 55 -4.90 25.09 6.70
C LEU A 55 -4.80 26.56 6.25
N ILE A 56 -3.68 26.95 5.63
CA ILE A 56 -3.47 28.31 5.09
C ILE A 56 -3.87 28.34 3.61
N ILE A 57 -3.46 27.32 2.85
CA ILE A 57 -3.68 27.24 1.40
C ILE A 57 -5.15 27.02 1.06
N GLY A 58 -5.87 26.18 1.82
CA GLY A 58 -7.28 25.87 1.59
C GLY A 58 -8.16 27.12 1.53
N PRO A 59 -8.16 27.96 2.58
CA PRO A 59 -8.90 29.23 2.56
C PRO A 59 -8.51 30.16 1.40
N LEU A 60 -7.22 30.21 1.03
CA LEU A 60 -6.76 31.02 -0.11
C LEU A 60 -7.33 30.52 -1.43
N VAL A 61 -7.31 29.20 -1.69
CA VAL A 61 -7.88 28.60 -2.91
C VAL A 61 -9.39 28.82 -2.97
N ILE A 62 -10.09 28.70 -1.84
CA ILE A 62 -11.52 29.02 -1.72
C ILE A 62 -11.75 30.50 -2.05
N GLY A 63 -10.95 31.41 -1.49
CA GLY A 63 -11.01 32.84 -1.79
C GLY A 63 -10.83 33.14 -3.28
N LEU A 64 -9.83 32.53 -3.92
CA LEU A 64 -9.59 32.66 -5.37
C LEU A 64 -10.77 32.15 -6.20
N HIS A 65 -11.37 31.01 -5.82
CA HIS A 65 -12.60 30.49 -6.44
C HIS A 65 -13.77 31.47 -6.31
N ILE A 66 -13.98 32.00 -5.10
CA ILE A 66 -15.07 32.96 -4.82
C ILE A 66 -14.89 34.23 -5.64
N ILE A 67 -13.67 34.78 -5.73
CA ILE A 67 -13.35 35.91 -6.61
C ILE A 67 -13.68 35.56 -8.07
N GLY A 68 -13.30 34.35 -8.51
CA GLY A 68 -13.61 33.79 -9.83
C GLY A 68 -15.10 33.70 -10.16
N LEU A 69 -15.95 33.53 -9.13
CA LEU A 69 -17.39 33.45 -9.22
C LEU A 69 -18.07 34.82 -9.17
N ILE A 70 -17.61 35.72 -8.29
CA ILE A 70 -18.20 37.06 -8.10
C ILE A 70 -18.00 37.94 -9.33
N ILE A 71 -16.82 37.92 -9.94
CA ILE A 71 -16.48 38.82 -11.06
C ILE A 71 -17.42 38.65 -12.28
N PRO A 72 -17.74 37.43 -12.76
CA PRO A 72 -18.76 37.23 -13.80
C PRO A 72 -20.16 37.71 -13.39
N VAL A 73 -20.57 37.49 -12.13
CA VAL A 73 -21.86 37.94 -11.61
C VAL A 73 -21.95 39.47 -11.65
N ILE A 74 -20.92 40.17 -11.16
CA ILE A 74 -20.82 41.64 -11.23
C ILE A 74 -20.84 42.11 -12.68
N TYR A 75 -20.08 41.45 -13.56
CA TYR A 75 -20.02 41.82 -14.97
C TYR A 75 -21.41 41.84 -15.63
N PHE A 76 -22.26 40.84 -15.37
CA PHE A 76 -23.61 40.79 -15.95
C PHE A 76 -24.64 41.67 -15.23
N ASN A 77 -24.48 41.91 -13.91
CA ASN A 77 -25.37 42.76 -13.13
C ASN A 77 -25.08 44.26 -13.30
N TYR A 78 -23.85 44.63 -13.69
CA TYR A 78 -23.50 46.02 -13.97
C TYR A 78 -24.22 46.51 -15.23
N ARG A 79 -25.22 47.37 -15.02
CA ARG A 79 -25.92 48.15 -16.05
C ARG A 79 -25.66 49.63 -15.80
N SER A 80 -25.11 50.32 -16.78
CA SER A 80 -25.02 51.78 -16.75
C SER A 80 -26.09 52.34 -17.69
N PRO A 81 -27.20 52.89 -17.17
CA PRO A 81 -28.24 53.50 -18.00
C PRO A 81 -27.71 54.65 -18.88
N LYS A 82 -26.56 55.22 -18.50
CA LYS A 82 -25.92 56.37 -19.15
C LYS A 82 -24.96 55.99 -20.29
N LYS A 83 -24.74 54.70 -20.60
CA LYS A 83 -23.76 54.27 -21.63
C LYS A 83 -24.25 53.10 -22.51
N PRO A 84 -25.23 53.31 -23.41
CA PRO A 84 -25.84 52.25 -24.23
C PRO A 84 -24.85 51.49 -25.13
N MET A 85 -23.76 52.16 -25.54
CA MET A 85 -22.70 51.58 -26.36
C MET A 85 -22.02 50.35 -25.70
N PHE A 86 -21.96 50.28 -24.36
CA PHE A 86 -21.36 49.14 -23.66
C PHE A 86 -22.24 47.90 -23.71
N ASP A 87 -23.56 48.08 -23.65
CA ASP A 87 -24.51 46.97 -23.74
C ASP A 87 -24.58 46.40 -25.16
N GLU A 88 -24.42 47.25 -26.17
CA GLU A 88 -24.32 46.81 -27.55
C GLU A 88 -23.02 46.04 -27.82
N LYS A 89 -21.86 46.53 -27.35
CA LYS A 89 -20.58 45.80 -27.41
C LYS A 89 -20.68 44.42 -26.75
N ARG A 90 -21.37 44.35 -25.60
CA ARG A 90 -21.62 43.10 -24.88
C ARG A 90 -22.48 42.12 -25.67
N LYS A 91 -23.57 42.59 -26.29
CA LYS A 91 -24.41 41.75 -27.17
C LYS A 91 -23.61 41.20 -28.35
N ARG A 92 -22.78 42.04 -29.00
CA ARG A 92 -21.89 41.62 -30.10
C ARG A 92 -20.87 40.58 -29.65
N GLN A 93 -20.33 40.71 -28.44
CA GLN A 93 -19.38 39.73 -27.86
C GLN A 93 -19.99 38.32 -27.77
N PHE A 94 -21.28 38.21 -27.46
CA PHE A 94 -21.98 36.94 -27.32
C PHE A 94 -22.71 36.49 -28.60
N ALA A 95 -22.64 37.26 -29.68
CA ALA A 95 -23.32 36.96 -30.94
C ALA A 95 -22.66 35.81 -31.74
N SER A 96 -21.44 35.42 -31.40
CA SER A 96 -20.69 34.36 -32.09
C SER A 96 -20.48 33.15 -31.16
N PRO A 97 -21.34 32.12 -31.22
CA PRO A 97 -21.23 30.93 -30.39
C PRO A 97 -19.87 30.23 -30.51
N TRP A 98 -19.31 30.17 -31.72
CA TRP A 98 -18.00 29.54 -31.96
C TRP A 98 -16.87 30.20 -31.16
N LYS A 99 -16.82 31.55 -31.11
CA LYS A 99 -15.82 32.26 -30.30
C LYS A 99 -15.97 31.97 -28.81
N ILE A 100 -17.20 31.72 -28.34
CA ILE A 100 -17.49 31.33 -26.95
C ILE A 100 -16.97 29.91 -26.68
N VAL A 101 -17.25 28.97 -27.58
CA VAL A 101 -16.76 27.59 -27.45
C VAL A 101 -15.25 27.57 -27.41
N LEU A 102 -14.58 28.22 -28.37
CA LEU A 102 -13.12 28.23 -28.48
C LEU A 102 -12.45 28.73 -27.20
N ARG A 103 -12.86 29.90 -26.68
CA ARG A 103 -12.27 30.46 -25.45
C ARG A 103 -12.58 29.63 -24.21
N THR A 104 -13.76 29.01 -24.12
CA THR A 104 -14.08 28.12 -23.00
C THR A 104 -13.23 26.85 -23.04
N VAL A 105 -12.99 26.28 -24.23
CA VAL A 105 -12.08 25.14 -24.40
C VAL A 105 -10.65 25.52 -24.01
N ILE A 106 -10.17 26.70 -24.43
CA ILE A 106 -8.85 27.21 -24.00
C ILE A 106 -8.79 27.35 -22.48
N GLY A 107 -9.81 27.94 -21.85
CA GLY A 107 -9.88 28.08 -20.39
C GLY A 107 -9.87 26.73 -19.67
N LEU A 108 -10.59 25.72 -20.19
CA LEU A 108 -10.57 24.36 -19.65
C LEU A 108 -9.20 23.72 -19.77
N ALA A 109 -8.54 23.85 -20.93
CA ALA A 109 -7.20 23.31 -21.14
C ALA A 109 -6.17 23.95 -20.20
N LEU A 110 -6.25 25.27 -20.00
CA LEU A 110 -5.39 25.98 -19.04
C LEU A 110 -5.66 25.56 -17.60
N PHE A 111 -6.93 25.41 -17.22
CA PHE A 111 -7.28 24.92 -15.89
C PHE A 111 -6.73 23.51 -15.66
N ALA A 112 -7.04 22.56 -16.54
CA ALA A 112 -6.54 21.18 -16.45
C ALA A 112 -5.00 21.14 -16.41
N GLY A 113 -4.33 21.91 -17.28
CA GLY A 113 -2.88 22.03 -17.29
C GLY A 113 -2.31 22.59 -15.99
N SER A 114 -2.96 23.58 -15.38
CA SER A 114 -2.53 24.15 -14.10
C SER A 114 -2.65 23.17 -12.93
N ILE A 115 -3.72 22.37 -12.88
CA ILE A 115 -3.90 21.31 -11.88
C ILE A 115 -2.84 20.23 -12.08
N TYR A 116 -2.67 19.77 -13.32
CA TYR A 116 -1.69 18.74 -13.67
C TYR A 116 -0.26 19.17 -13.32
N ALA A 117 0.16 20.37 -13.72
CA ALA A 117 1.49 20.89 -13.39
C ALA A 117 1.69 21.05 -11.88
N GLY A 118 0.68 21.57 -11.17
CA GLY A 118 0.73 21.71 -9.71
C GLY A 118 0.89 20.37 -8.99
N TYR A 119 0.15 19.35 -9.42
CA TYR A 119 0.29 17.98 -8.91
C TYR A 119 1.65 17.40 -9.26
N THR A 120 1.97 17.27 -10.55
CA THR A 120 3.17 16.57 -11.03
C THR A 120 4.46 17.18 -10.49
N TRP A 121 4.60 18.50 -10.51
CA TRP A 121 5.82 19.14 -9.99
C TRP A 121 5.82 19.25 -8.47
N GLY A 122 4.65 19.38 -7.84
CA GLY A 122 4.56 19.45 -6.39
C GLY A 122 4.81 18.10 -5.71
N SER A 123 4.45 16.99 -6.37
CA SER A 123 4.70 15.64 -5.88
C SER A 123 6.06 15.07 -6.32
N ALA A 124 6.70 15.66 -7.34
CA ALA A 124 7.94 15.16 -7.92
C ALA A 124 9.05 14.84 -6.89
N PRO A 125 9.30 15.67 -5.85
CA PRO A 125 10.35 15.35 -4.87
C PRO A 125 10.07 14.11 -4.02
N PHE A 126 8.83 13.64 -3.98
CA PHE A 126 8.37 12.52 -3.15
C PHE A 126 8.07 11.26 -3.96
N MET A 127 8.27 11.31 -5.27
CA MET A 127 8.01 10.21 -6.19
C MET A 127 9.29 9.82 -6.92
N LYS A 128 9.45 8.52 -7.18
CA LYS A 128 10.54 8.00 -8.00
C LYS A 128 10.03 7.64 -9.39
N THR A 129 10.83 7.98 -10.39
CA THR A 129 10.55 7.67 -11.80
C THR A 129 10.66 6.16 -12.05
N ALA A 130 10.07 5.70 -13.16
CA ALA A 130 10.20 4.31 -13.58
C ALA A 130 11.67 3.92 -13.85
N ALA A 131 12.50 4.86 -14.33
CA ALA A 131 13.92 4.64 -14.55
C ALA A 131 14.68 4.45 -13.23
N GLU A 132 14.44 5.31 -12.23
CA GLU A 132 15.05 5.14 -10.90
C GLU A 132 14.64 3.81 -10.26
N LYS A 133 13.36 3.43 -10.33
CA LYS A 133 12.89 2.13 -9.83
C LYS A 133 13.56 0.96 -10.57
N ARG A 134 13.79 1.09 -11.88
CA ARG A 134 14.47 0.10 -12.72
C ARG A 134 15.93 -0.09 -12.31
N GLU A 135 16.64 0.99 -12.01
CA GLU A 135 18.03 0.91 -11.52
C GLU A 135 18.11 0.16 -10.19
N VAL A 136 17.20 0.43 -9.25
CA VAL A 136 17.13 -0.32 -7.97
C VAL A 136 16.77 -1.78 -8.20
N GLN A 137 15.84 -2.05 -9.12
CA GLN A 137 15.47 -3.42 -9.51
C GLN A 137 16.69 -4.21 -9.99
N GLU A 138 17.46 -3.66 -10.94
CA GLU A 138 18.62 -4.32 -11.52
C GLU A 138 19.76 -4.49 -10.51
N ALA A 139 19.94 -3.51 -9.61
CA ALA A 139 20.89 -3.61 -8.50
C ALA A 139 20.51 -4.72 -7.51
N ALA A 140 19.22 -4.85 -7.19
CA ALA A 140 18.69 -5.90 -6.32
C ALA A 140 18.84 -7.30 -6.94
N GLU A 141 18.49 -7.47 -8.21
CA GLU A 141 18.67 -8.74 -8.93
C GLU A 141 20.15 -9.15 -8.95
N SER A 142 21.05 -8.20 -9.25
CA SER A 142 22.50 -8.43 -9.25
C SER A 142 23.03 -8.78 -7.86
N TYR A 143 22.59 -8.09 -6.81
CA TYR A 143 22.97 -8.38 -5.42
C TYR A 143 22.59 -9.80 -5.03
N LEU A 144 21.35 -10.21 -5.32
CA LEU A 144 20.85 -11.54 -4.97
C LEU A 144 21.57 -12.64 -5.75
N GLU A 145 21.81 -12.44 -7.05
CA GLU A 145 22.56 -13.39 -7.87
C GLU A 145 24.00 -13.56 -7.38
N GLN A 146 24.67 -12.46 -7.03
CA GLN A 146 26.03 -12.51 -6.47
C GLN A 146 26.07 -13.18 -5.09
N LYS A 147 25.08 -12.89 -4.23
CA LYS A 147 25.02 -13.43 -2.87
C LYS A 147 24.72 -14.94 -2.88
N TYR A 148 23.71 -15.38 -3.63
CA TYR A 148 23.22 -16.76 -3.56
C TYR A 148 23.63 -17.65 -4.72
N ASN A 149 24.34 -17.09 -5.72
CA ASN A 149 24.82 -17.80 -6.90
C ASN A 149 23.69 -18.49 -7.69
N GLU A 150 22.54 -17.83 -7.80
CA GLU A 150 21.38 -18.27 -8.58
C GLU A 150 20.56 -17.05 -9.07
N PRO A 151 19.81 -17.17 -10.17
CA PRO A 151 19.07 -16.02 -10.71
C PRO A 151 17.78 -15.74 -9.91
N PHE A 152 17.52 -14.45 -9.67
CA PHE A 152 16.31 -13.94 -9.03
C PHE A 152 15.59 -12.96 -9.95
N LYS A 153 14.31 -12.71 -9.64
CA LYS A 153 13.51 -11.69 -10.28
C LYS A 153 12.85 -10.82 -9.22
N VAL A 154 12.96 -9.51 -9.39
CA VAL A 154 12.22 -8.55 -8.58
C VAL A 154 10.90 -8.23 -9.27
N THR A 155 9.80 -8.36 -8.54
CA THR A 155 8.43 -8.21 -9.05
C THR A 155 7.77 -6.89 -8.63
N ASP A 156 8.22 -6.31 -7.52
CA ASP A 156 7.66 -5.06 -7.00
C ASP A 156 8.75 -4.16 -6.42
N VAL A 157 8.60 -2.85 -6.62
CA VAL A 157 9.53 -1.80 -6.19
C VAL A 157 8.75 -0.57 -5.71
N ASP A 158 8.64 -0.44 -4.40
CA ASP A 158 7.87 0.61 -3.74
C ASP A 158 8.77 1.55 -2.97
N TYR A 159 8.72 2.84 -3.30
CA TYR A 159 9.51 3.88 -2.65
C TYR A 159 8.70 4.59 -1.56
N THR A 160 9.28 4.69 -0.37
CA THR A 160 8.73 5.46 0.75
C THR A 160 9.61 6.67 1.01
N TRP A 161 9.18 7.84 0.54
CA TRP A 161 9.91 9.11 0.67
C TRP A 161 10.21 9.50 2.13
N ALA A 162 9.32 9.19 3.06
CA ALA A 162 9.45 9.59 4.47
C ALA A 162 10.68 8.98 5.15
N ILE A 163 11.18 7.86 4.63
CA ILE A 163 12.35 7.14 5.13
C ILE A 163 13.44 6.97 4.07
N GLY A 164 13.28 7.59 2.89
CA GLY A 164 14.26 7.53 1.79
C GLY A 164 14.63 6.10 1.38
N SER A 165 13.67 5.18 1.36
CA SER A 165 13.93 3.75 1.17
C SER A 165 12.93 3.08 0.24
N TYR A 166 13.41 2.08 -0.50
CA TYR A 166 12.64 1.16 -1.30
C TYR A 166 12.36 -0.12 -0.53
N ASN A 167 11.12 -0.58 -0.58
CA ASN A 167 10.74 -1.95 -0.26
C ASN A 167 10.56 -2.70 -1.58
N LEU A 168 11.14 -3.89 -1.66
CA LEU A 168 11.13 -4.71 -2.86
C LEU A 168 10.57 -6.09 -2.53
N LYS A 169 9.98 -6.71 -3.55
CA LYS A 169 9.61 -8.13 -3.54
C LYS A 169 10.38 -8.86 -4.62
N ALA A 170 10.93 -10.02 -4.27
CA ALA A 170 11.71 -10.84 -5.17
C ALA A 170 11.40 -12.33 -4.98
N HIS A 171 11.74 -13.13 -5.97
CA HIS A 171 11.68 -14.59 -5.88
C HIS A 171 12.81 -15.22 -6.72
N PRO A 172 13.29 -16.43 -6.38
CA PRO A 172 14.15 -17.20 -7.26
C PRO A 172 13.44 -17.51 -8.58
N VAL A 173 14.16 -17.57 -9.70
CA VAL A 173 13.55 -17.93 -10.99
C VAL A 173 13.01 -19.37 -10.98
N GLN A 174 13.67 -20.27 -10.23
CA GLN A 174 13.30 -21.68 -10.16
C GLN A 174 12.12 -21.96 -9.21
N SER A 175 11.84 -21.04 -8.28
CA SER A 175 10.76 -21.16 -7.28
C SER A 175 10.00 -19.84 -7.13
N PRO A 176 9.14 -19.47 -8.11
CA PRO A 176 8.37 -18.23 -8.07
C PRO A 176 7.38 -18.12 -6.90
N GLU A 177 7.03 -19.24 -6.28
CA GLU A 177 6.20 -19.31 -5.08
C GLU A 177 6.91 -18.82 -3.81
N LEU A 178 8.24 -18.76 -3.81
CA LEU A 178 9.06 -18.29 -2.69
C LEU A 178 9.31 -16.78 -2.83
N GLU A 179 8.25 -15.98 -2.68
CA GLU A 179 8.34 -14.51 -2.68
C GLU A 179 8.84 -14.00 -1.32
N PHE A 180 9.93 -13.25 -1.32
CA PHE A 180 10.55 -12.64 -0.15
C PHE A 180 10.72 -11.13 -0.33
N THR A 181 10.98 -10.44 0.77
CA THR A 181 11.19 -8.99 0.79
C THR A 181 12.65 -8.64 0.98
N LEU A 182 13.03 -7.48 0.47
CA LEU A 182 14.33 -6.85 0.68
C LEU A 182 14.17 -5.32 0.64
N SER A 183 15.13 -4.62 1.21
CA SER A 183 15.14 -3.16 1.25
C SER A 183 16.28 -2.59 0.42
N SER A 184 16.09 -1.36 -0.06
CA SER A 184 17.18 -0.56 -0.61
C SER A 184 17.11 0.88 -0.12
N ASN A 185 18.25 1.54 -0.02
CA ASN A 185 18.31 2.99 0.21
C ASN A 185 18.16 3.77 -1.11
N GLU A 186 18.04 5.09 -1.01
CA GLU A 186 18.00 5.97 -2.19
C GLU A 186 19.37 6.44 -2.71
N ALA A 187 20.45 5.79 -2.27
CA ALA A 187 21.80 6.16 -2.69
C ALA A 187 22.07 5.79 -4.16
N SER A 188 23.12 6.37 -4.73
CA SER A 188 23.62 6.04 -6.07
C SER A 188 25.12 5.71 -5.99
N PRO A 189 25.53 4.43 -6.09
CA PRO A 189 24.68 3.26 -6.38
C PRO A 189 23.77 2.86 -5.20
N PRO A 190 22.59 2.25 -5.48
CA PRO A 190 21.71 1.73 -4.43
C PRO A 190 22.41 0.65 -3.61
N SER A 191 22.23 0.68 -2.29
CA SER A 191 22.66 -0.40 -1.40
C SER A 191 21.46 -1.26 -1.05
N ILE A 192 21.64 -2.58 -1.14
CA ILE A 192 20.61 -3.58 -0.87
C ILE A 192 20.87 -4.18 0.52
N SER A 193 19.81 -4.36 1.31
CA SER A 193 19.88 -4.91 2.66
C SER A 193 18.59 -5.61 3.06
N ASN A 194 18.61 -6.26 4.24
CA ASN A 194 17.43 -6.84 4.88
C ASN A 194 16.64 -7.81 3.97
N ASP A 195 17.34 -8.55 3.11
CA ASP A 195 16.67 -9.60 2.35
C ASP A 195 16.28 -10.74 3.29
N THR A 196 15.06 -11.26 3.10
CA THR A 196 14.51 -12.33 3.94
C THR A 196 14.50 -13.67 3.20
N TYR A 197 15.38 -13.86 2.21
CA TYR A 197 15.35 -15.04 1.35
C TYR A 197 15.58 -16.33 2.14
N LEU A 198 16.69 -16.40 2.88
CA LEU A 198 17.03 -17.59 3.67
C LEU A 198 15.98 -17.86 4.76
N ASN A 199 15.45 -16.82 5.39
CA ASN A 199 14.39 -16.95 6.39
C ASN A 199 13.15 -17.69 5.85
N LEU A 200 12.72 -17.32 4.65
CA LEU A 200 11.58 -17.98 4.00
C LEU A 200 11.93 -19.36 3.45
N LEU A 201 13.15 -19.54 2.92
CA LEU A 201 13.61 -20.84 2.45
C LEU A 201 13.62 -21.87 3.60
N TRP A 202 14.22 -21.51 4.73
CA TRP A 202 14.24 -22.35 5.94
C TRP A 202 12.83 -22.56 6.50
N GLY A 203 11.98 -21.52 6.49
CA GLY A 203 10.57 -21.64 6.87
C GLY A 203 9.81 -22.65 6.00
N GLN A 204 10.00 -22.62 4.68
CA GLN A 204 9.42 -23.61 3.76
C GLN A 204 9.93 -25.03 4.05
N GLN A 205 11.23 -25.20 4.26
CA GLN A 205 11.81 -26.50 4.59
C GLN A 205 11.28 -27.04 5.92
N LEU A 206 11.19 -26.22 6.98
CA LEU A 206 10.58 -26.59 8.26
C LEU A 206 9.10 -26.94 8.10
N ARG A 207 8.34 -26.17 7.33
CA ARG A 207 6.93 -26.49 7.01
C ARG A 207 6.78 -27.86 6.37
N ASP A 208 7.66 -28.21 5.43
CA ASP A 208 7.64 -29.53 4.78
C ASP A 208 7.99 -30.65 5.76
N ARG A 209 8.90 -30.41 6.71
CA ARG A 209 9.21 -31.35 7.81
C ARG A 209 8.08 -31.50 8.83
N LEU A 210 7.26 -30.47 9.03
CA LEU A 210 6.10 -30.51 9.94
C LEU A 210 4.94 -31.35 9.38
N LYS A 211 4.81 -31.47 8.05
CA LYS A 211 3.68 -32.16 7.41
C LYS A 211 3.40 -33.58 7.96
N PRO A 212 4.39 -34.49 8.08
CA PRO A 212 4.13 -35.84 8.60
C PRO A 212 3.65 -35.83 10.06
N LEU A 213 4.25 -34.97 10.89
CA LEU A 213 3.87 -34.84 12.30
C LEU A 213 2.43 -34.34 12.45
N LEU A 214 2.04 -33.34 11.65
CA LEU A 214 0.69 -32.80 11.66
C LEU A 214 -0.34 -33.75 11.06
N ALA A 215 0.03 -34.52 10.03
CA ALA A 215 -0.86 -35.56 9.50
C ALA A 215 -1.19 -36.64 10.54
N GLU A 216 -0.27 -36.90 11.48
CA GLU A 216 -0.49 -37.84 12.58
C GLU A 216 -1.32 -37.23 13.72
N LEU A 217 -0.97 -36.02 14.18
CA LEU A 217 -1.62 -35.39 15.34
C LEU A 217 -2.95 -34.70 15.02
N TYR A 218 -3.06 -34.13 13.81
CA TYR A 218 -4.22 -33.37 13.32
C TYR A 218 -4.62 -33.86 11.92
N PRO A 219 -5.06 -35.13 11.78
CA PRO A 219 -5.35 -35.74 10.49
C PRO A 219 -6.38 -34.92 9.71
N ASP A 220 -5.94 -34.35 8.59
CA ASP A 220 -6.70 -33.44 7.74
C ASP A 220 -7.30 -32.22 8.48
N GLN A 221 -6.81 -31.82 9.64
CA GLN A 221 -7.38 -30.73 10.44
C GLN A 221 -6.49 -29.50 10.51
N ALA A 222 -5.17 -29.67 10.38
CA ALA A 222 -4.21 -28.59 10.56
C ALA A 222 -3.45 -28.22 9.28
N PHE A 223 -3.20 -26.92 9.14
CA PHE A 223 -2.26 -26.35 8.17
C PHE A 223 -1.14 -25.65 8.93
N ALA A 224 0.08 -25.71 8.41
CA ALA A 224 1.23 -25.05 9.01
C ALA A 224 1.84 -24.01 8.09
N ASN A 225 2.32 -22.95 8.73
CA ASN A 225 3.31 -22.06 8.19
C ASN A 225 4.48 -21.94 9.17
N ALA A 226 5.65 -21.64 8.63
CA ALA A 226 6.83 -21.45 9.46
C ALA A 226 7.71 -20.33 8.90
N TYR A 227 8.36 -19.61 9.81
CA TYR A 227 9.36 -18.60 9.51
C TYR A 227 10.56 -18.83 10.42
N VAL A 228 11.76 -18.87 9.86
CA VAL A 228 12.99 -19.10 10.63
C VAL A 228 13.84 -17.85 10.57
N ASN A 229 14.34 -17.40 11.71
CA ASN A 229 15.29 -16.33 11.81
C ASN A 229 16.62 -16.83 12.36
N SER A 230 17.70 -16.24 11.86
CA SER A 230 19.04 -16.53 12.31
C SER A 230 19.93 -15.29 12.22
N ASP A 231 20.85 -15.14 13.16
CA ASP A 231 21.90 -14.10 13.15
C ASP A 231 23.23 -14.59 12.55
N ILE A 232 23.23 -15.75 11.89
CA ILE A 232 24.41 -16.33 11.23
C ILE A 232 24.80 -15.50 10.00
N ASP A 233 26.08 -15.15 9.92
CA ASP A 233 26.66 -14.40 8.79
C ASP A 233 26.96 -15.26 7.54
N THR A 234 26.99 -16.59 7.68
CA THR A 234 27.26 -17.51 6.58
C THR A 234 26.01 -17.85 5.78
N ILE A 235 26.18 -18.01 4.47
CA ILE A 235 25.09 -18.44 3.58
C ILE A 235 24.91 -19.95 3.72
N GLU A 236 23.95 -20.35 4.51
CA GLU A 236 23.51 -21.74 4.66
C GLU A 236 22.09 -21.90 4.10
N ARG A 237 21.89 -22.80 3.13
CA ARG A 237 20.59 -22.99 2.46
C ARG A 237 19.82 -24.19 2.99
N ASP A 238 20.52 -25.16 3.59
CA ASP A 238 19.91 -26.33 4.19
C ASP A 238 19.62 -26.04 5.66
N TYR A 239 18.33 -25.96 5.98
CA TYR A 239 17.82 -25.78 7.32
C TYR A 239 18.46 -26.74 8.34
N ASN A 240 18.77 -28.00 7.97
CA ASN A 240 19.36 -28.96 8.91
C ASN A 240 20.80 -28.58 9.30
N GLN A 241 21.53 -27.88 8.44
CA GLN A 241 22.91 -27.47 8.72
C GLN A 241 22.96 -26.32 9.73
N LEU A 242 21.85 -25.62 9.96
CA LEU A 242 21.75 -24.63 11.04
C LEU A 242 21.98 -25.26 12.43
N ALA A 243 21.79 -26.57 12.59
CA ALA A 243 22.12 -27.25 13.84
C ALA A 243 23.63 -27.24 14.16
N ASN A 244 24.48 -26.97 13.15
CA ASN A 244 25.94 -27.04 13.24
C ASN A 244 26.62 -25.66 13.20
N THR A 245 25.84 -24.58 13.21
CA THR A 245 26.34 -23.21 13.08
C THR A 245 26.36 -22.50 14.42
N ASP A 246 27.37 -21.66 14.63
CA ASP A 246 27.46 -20.78 15.79
C ASP A 246 26.57 -19.55 15.57
N GLY A 247 25.29 -19.64 15.95
CA GLY A 247 24.34 -18.54 15.88
C GLY A 247 23.03 -18.82 16.62
N ASN A 248 22.30 -17.75 16.94
CA ASN A 248 20.98 -17.83 17.55
C ASN A 248 19.93 -18.07 16.48
N ILE A 249 19.20 -19.17 16.62
CA ILE A 249 18.12 -19.56 15.71
C ILE A 249 16.79 -19.41 16.44
N SER A 250 15.85 -18.72 15.81
CA SER A 250 14.46 -18.57 16.27
C SER A 250 13.51 -19.09 15.21
N GLN A 251 12.55 -19.92 15.62
CA GLN A 251 11.68 -20.67 14.71
C GLN A 251 10.23 -20.39 15.08
N ASN A 252 9.53 -19.70 14.20
CA ASN A 252 8.14 -19.33 14.39
C ASN A 252 7.23 -20.29 13.65
N ILE A 253 6.52 -21.14 14.39
CA ILE A 253 5.56 -22.10 13.82
C ILE A 253 4.15 -21.59 14.08
N SER A 254 3.37 -21.43 13.01
CA SER A 254 1.96 -21.04 13.08
C SER A 254 1.08 -22.14 12.49
N LEU A 255 0.07 -22.55 13.24
CA LEU A 255 -0.91 -23.55 12.83
C LEU A 255 -2.30 -22.94 12.73
N ILE A 256 -3.03 -23.32 11.69
CA ILE A 256 -4.48 -23.13 11.57
C ILE A 256 -5.11 -24.50 11.75
N VAL A 257 -5.95 -24.66 12.77
CA VAL A 257 -6.62 -25.92 13.09
C VAL A 257 -8.13 -25.74 12.95
N PHE A 258 -8.76 -26.60 12.13
CA PHE A 258 -10.21 -26.64 11.97
C PHE A 258 -10.82 -27.63 12.97
N ALA A 259 -11.34 -27.11 14.08
CA ALA A 259 -11.94 -27.90 15.15
C ALA A 259 -12.97 -27.08 15.95
N ASP A 260 -14.10 -27.71 16.28
CA ASP A 260 -15.12 -27.13 17.16
C ASP A 260 -14.74 -27.42 18.62
N LEU A 261 -13.94 -26.52 19.22
CA LEU A 261 -13.55 -26.64 20.62
C LEU A 261 -14.69 -26.28 21.56
N THR A 262 -14.88 -27.12 22.57
CA THR A 262 -15.88 -27.02 23.63
C THR A 262 -15.25 -27.39 24.97
N ALA A 263 -15.94 -27.15 26.08
CA ALA A 263 -15.44 -27.54 27.40
C ALA A 263 -15.13 -29.06 27.49
N ASP A 264 -15.88 -29.89 26.76
CA ASP A 264 -15.78 -31.35 26.84
C ASP A 264 -14.55 -31.92 26.11
N ASN A 265 -14.03 -31.22 25.10
CA ASN A 265 -12.88 -31.69 24.30
C ASN A 265 -11.60 -30.88 24.52
N LEU A 266 -11.66 -29.79 25.30
CA LEU A 266 -10.52 -28.92 25.56
C LEU A 266 -9.35 -29.65 26.24
N ALA A 267 -9.64 -30.55 27.18
CA ALA A 267 -8.61 -31.33 27.87
C ALA A 267 -7.85 -32.25 26.91
N GLN A 268 -8.56 -32.89 25.97
CA GLN A 268 -7.94 -33.72 24.94
C GLN A 268 -7.08 -32.90 23.99
N GLU A 269 -7.55 -31.70 23.62
CA GLU A 269 -6.78 -30.80 22.77
C GLU A 269 -5.50 -30.31 23.45
N LYS A 270 -5.52 -30.01 24.76
CA LYS A 270 -4.30 -29.70 25.53
C LYS A 270 -3.28 -30.84 25.50
N GLU A 271 -3.72 -32.09 25.67
CA GLU A 271 -2.83 -33.26 25.55
C GLU A 271 -2.22 -33.37 24.15
N ARG A 272 -3.01 -33.09 23.10
CA ARG A 272 -2.52 -33.09 21.71
C ARG A 272 -1.50 -31.97 21.46
N VAL A 273 -1.74 -30.76 21.99
CA VAL A 273 -0.79 -29.65 21.92
C VAL A 273 0.49 -29.98 22.68
N LEU A 274 0.40 -30.61 23.86
CA LEU A 274 1.57 -31.06 24.61
C LEU A 274 2.37 -32.11 23.83
N GLU A 275 1.70 -33.06 23.19
CA GLU A 275 2.35 -34.07 22.36
C GLU A 275 3.03 -33.45 21.13
N LEU A 276 2.40 -32.47 20.47
CA LEU A 276 3.03 -31.69 19.42
C LEU A 276 4.31 -31.03 19.94
N ILE A 277 4.24 -30.31 21.05
CA ILE A 277 5.38 -29.62 21.66
C ILE A 277 6.54 -30.59 21.96
N ARG A 278 6.24 -31.76 22.54
CA ARG A 278 7.25 -32.79 22.82
C ARG A 278 7.93 -33.33 21.57
N ARG A 279 7.23 -33.35 20.43
CA ARG A 279 7.74 -33.89 19.17
C ARG A 279 8.33 -32.85 18.24
N LEU A 280 8.06 -31.56 18.43
CA LEU A 280 8.65 -30.48 17.65
C LEU A 280 10.19 -30.55 17.57
N PRO A 281 10.95 -30.86 18.65
CA PRO A 281 12.39 -31.03 18.58
C PRO A 281 12.90 -32.11 17.60
N SER A 282 12.04 -33.03 17.15
CA SER A 282 12.42 -34.03 16.13
C SER A 282 12.42 -33.47 14.69
N VAL A 283 11.74 -32.34 14.49
CA VAL A 283 11.60 -31.68 13.19
C VAL A 283 12.21 -30.28 13.17
N THR A 284 12.50 -29.70 14.33
CA THR A 284 13.21 -28.43 14.46
C THR A 284 14.72 -28.63 14.59
N VAL A 285 15.49 -27.56 14.35
CA VAL A 285 16.90 -27.48 14.75
C VAL A 285 17.02 -26.88 16.15
N PRO A 286 18.15 -27.08 16.86
CA PRO A 286 18.38 -26.42 18.15
C PRO A 286 18.22 -24.90 18.05
N GLY A 287 17.44 -24.32 18.96
CA GLY A 287 17.12 -22.90 18.98
C GLY A 287 15.79 -22.62 19.68
N GLU A 288 15.41 -21.35 19.76
CA GLU A 288 14.11 -20.94 20.27
C GLU A 288 13.02 -21.37 19.29
N THR A 289 11.92 -21.92 19.80
CA THR A 289 10.78 -22.33 18.99
C THR A 289 9.51 -21.72 19.57
N ASP A 290 8.90 -20.83 18.80
CA ASP A 290 7.59 -20.24 19.06
C ASP A 290 6.52 -21.12 18.42
N LEU A 291 5.42 -21.34 19.13
CA LEU A 291 4.25 -22.05 18.61
C LEU A 291 3.00 -21.18 18.78
N HIS A 292 2.34 -20.90 17.67
CA HIS A 292 1.05 -20.23 17.60
C HIS A 292 0.03 -21.16 16.94
N ILE A 293 -1.12 -21.37 17.57
CA ILE A 293 -2.21 -22.17 17.03
C ILE A 293 -3.49 -21.34 17.07
N GLU A 294 -4.09 -21.15 15.91
CA GLU A 294 -5.41 -20.53 15.77
C GLU A 294 -6.45 -21.61 15.43
N TYR A 295 -7.52 -21.65 16.22
CA TYR A 295 -8.61 -22.60 16.05
C TYR A 295 -9.79 -21.96 15.34
N TYR A 296 -10.28 -22.58 14.29
CA TYR A 296 -11.43 -22.15 13.51
C TYR A 296 -12.51 -23.24 13.52
N GLY A 297 -13.79 -22.84 13.42
CA GLY A 297 -14.90 -23.78 13.36
C GLY A 297 -14.72 -24.82 12.24
N ALA A 298 -15.08 -26.07 12.48
CA ALA A 298 -14.82 -27.16 11.54
C ALA A 298 -15.57 -26.98 10.20
N ASP A 299 -16.72 -26.31 10.24
CA ASP A 299 -17.53 -25.93 9.08
C ASP A 299 -16.79 -24.99 8.11
N LEU A 300 -15.76 -24.29 8.60
CA LEU A 300 -14.93 -23.41 7.79
C LEU A 300 -13.94 -24.20 6.90
N LYS A 301 -13.75 -25.51 7.09
CA LYS A 301 -12.85 -26.29 6.24
C LYS A 301 -13.51 -26.71 4.92
N THR A 302 -13.60 -25.79 3.96
CA THR A 302 -14.10 -26.09 2.60
C THR A 302 -12.96 -26.41 1.63
N PRO A 303 -13.16 -27.19 0.55
CA PRO A 303 -12.12 -27.50 -0.44
C PRO A 303 -11.46 -26.25 -1.03
N ASP A 304 -12.25 -25.20 -1.32
CA ASP A 304 -11.73 -23.93 -1.82
C ASP A 304 -10.82 -23.23 -0.80
N ARG A 305 -11.16 -23.34 0.49
CA ARG A 305 -10.37 -22.73 1.57
C ARG A 305 -9.08 -23.49 1.82
N VAL A 306 -9.13 -24.82 1.79
CA VAL A 306 -7.93 -25.67 1.86
C VAL A 306 -6.95 -25.28 0.75
N LYS A 307 -7.43 -25.20 -0.50
CA LYS A 307 -6.62 -24.77 -1.64
C LYS A 307 -6.03 -23.37 -1.46
N LYS A 308 -6.80 -22.44 -0.87
CA LYS A 308 -6.31 -21.09 -0.61
C LYS A 308 -5.23 -21.08 0.47
N LEU A 309 -5.41 -21.83 1.57
CA LEU A 309 -4.43 -21.91 2.67
C LEU A 309 -3.10 -22.53 2.24
N GLU A 310 -3.13 -23.43 1.26
CA GLU A 310 -1.91 -23.98 0.64
C GLU A 310 -1.11 -22.93 -0.17
N GLN A 311 -1.76 -21.86 -0.63
CA GLN A 311 -1.15 -20.79 -1.41
C GLN A 311 -0.82 -19.55 -0.57
N ASP A 312 -1.73 -19.21 0.35
CA ASP A 312 -1.69 -18.02 1.19
C ASP A 312 -2.23 -18.40 2.57
N PHE A 313 -1.34 -18.46 3.56
CA PHE A 313 -1.64 -18.88 4.92
C PHE A 313 -2.39 -17.78 5.69
N ASP A 314 -3.65 -17.55 5.29
CA ASP A 314 -4.44 -16.42 5.75
C ASP A 314 -5.95 -16.73 5.79
N MET A 315 -6.55 -16.44 6.95
CA MET A 315 -7.97 -16.57 7.24
C MET A 315 -8.72 -15.22 7.20
N LYS A 316 -8.21 -14.25 6.43
CA LYS A 316 -8.77 -12.90 6.20
C LYS A 316 -10.29 -12.82 6.36
N GLY A 317 -10.72 -12.06 7.36
CA GLY A 317 -12.14 -11.79 7.64
C GLY A 317 -12.88 -12.93 8.34
N LYS A 318 -12.18 -13.96 8.83
CA LYS A 318 -12.73 -14.99 9.72
C LYS A 318 -12.15 -14.79 11.11
N GLN A 319 -12.99 -14.98 12.12
CA GLN A 319 -12.58 -14.97 13.50
C GLN A 319 -12.18 -16.39 13.89
N SER A 320 -11.01 -16.53 14.51
CA SER A 320 -10.69 -17.72 15.26
C SER A 320 -11.59 -17.80 16.49
N THR A 321 -11.92 -19.01 16.90
CA THR A 321 -12.72 -19.29 18.11
C THR A 321 -11.83 -19.35 19.34
N HIS A 322 -10.61 -19.87 19.17
CA HIS A 322 -9.64 -20.01 20.24
C HIS A 322 -8.23 -19.79 19.72
N ILE A 323 -7.31 -19.45 20.63
CA ILE A 323 -5.87 -19.31 20.34
C ILE A 323 -5.03 -19.95 21.44
N PHE A 324 -3.95 -20.61 21.04
CA PHE A 324 -2.80 -20.94 21.90
C PHE A 324 -1.56 -20.23 21.36
N ARG A 325 -0.79 -19.58 22.23
CA ARG A 325 0.48 -18.93 21.86
C ARG A 325 1.51 -19.14 22.96
N GLU A 326 2.66 -19.66 22.58
CA GLU A 326 3.86 -19.70 23.41
C GLU A 326 5.06 -19.22 22.58
N PHE A 327 5.89 -18.36 23.16
CA PHE A 327 7.08 -17.80 22.51
C PHE A 327 8.30 -18.70 22.70
N ASP A 328 8.27 -19.60 23.69
CA ASP A 328 9.32 -20.61 23.89
C ASP A 328 8.71 -21.89 24.43
N ILE A 329 8.51 -22.87 23.55
CA ILE A 329 7.88 -24.15 23.90
C ILE A 329 8.66 -24.94 24.96
N THR A 330 9.93 -24.62 25.22
CA THR A 330 10.72 -25.31 26.26
C THR A 330 10.21 -25.04 27.68
N LYS A 331 9.40 -23.99 27.85
CA LYS A 331 8.72 -23.64 29.11
C LYS A 331 7.51 -24.53 29.41
N ILE A 332 7.00 -25.25 28.42
CA ILE A 332 5.82 -26.11 28.56
C ILE A 332 6.27 -27.50 28.96
N THR A 333 5.93 -27.91 30.19
CA THR A 333 6.32 -29.21 30.76
C THR A 333 5.13 -30.16 30.94
N SER A 334 3.92 -29.59 31.06
CA SER A 334 2.67 -30.29 31.33
C SER A 334 1.47 -29.63 30.65
N THR A 335 0.31 -30.27 30.68
CA THR A 335 -0.94 -29.70 30.16
C THR A 335 -1.47 -28.52 30.99
N ASP A 336 -1.02 -28.39 32.24
CA ASP A 336 -1.37 -27.25 33.10
C ASP A 336 -0.71 -25.95 32.62
N ASP A 337 0.43 -26.06 31.92
CA ASP A 337 1.14 -24.93 31.32
C ASP A 337 0.45 -24.43 30.03
N ILE A 338 -0.52 -25.18 29.50
CA ILE A 338 -1.18 -24.89 28.22
C ILE A 338 -2.49 -24.13 28.46
N GLU A 339 -2.51 -22.88 28.02
CA GLU A 339 -3.70 -22.03 28.02
C GLU A 339 -4.25 -21.83 26.60
N ILE A 340 -5.37 -22.47 26.29
CA ILE A 340 -6.13 -22.26 25.06
C ILE A 340 -7.25 -21.27 25.38
N ARG A 341 -7.14 -20.04 24.88
CA ARG A 341 -8.07 -18.94 25.20
C ARG A 341 -9.17 -18.86 24.15
N GLY A 342 -10.43 -18.84 24.59
CA GLY A 342 -11.55 -18.47 23.73
C GLY A 342 -11.50 -16.98 23.40
N LEU A 343 -11.87 -16.63 22.16
CA LEU A 343 -12.05 -15.24 21.75
C LEU A 343 -13.56 -14.95 21.75
N GLU A 344 -13.98 -14.07 22.66
CA GLU A 344 -15.37 -13.58 22.72
C GLU A 344 -15.72 -12.63 21.57
#